data_AF-A0A1V9ZXN5-F1
#
_entry.id   AF-A0A1V9ZXN5-F1
#
_cell.length_a   1.000
_cell.length_b   1.000
_cell.length_c   1.000
_cell.angle_alpha   90.00
_cell.angle_beta   90.00
_cell.angle_gamma   90.00
#
_symmetry.space_group_name_H-M   'P 1'
#
loop_
_entity.id
_entity.type
_entity.pdbx_description
1 polymer ?
#
loop_
_entity_poly.entity_id
_entity_poly.type
_entity_poly.pdbx_seq_one_letter_code
_entity_poly.pdbx_strand_id
1 'polypeptide(L)'
;MSFPTLKLSYFDLAARAELTRLALYIAGIPFEDERLTREEFAVRKPTLPFKQAPTLTIDGEVFAQSHAMARYAGRLGGLYPSDPLAAYRVDEVIASSDDL
;
A
#
# COMPACT_ATOMS: atom_id res chain seq x y z
N MET A 1 17.31 4.68 -11.11
CA MET A 1 17.21 4.34 -9.68
C MET A 1 16.76 2.90 -9.59
N SER A 2 17.29 2.10 -8.66
CA SER A 2 16.79 0.74 -8.44
C SER A 2 15.69 0.81 -7.38
N PHE A 3 14.52 0.29 -7.69
CA PHE A 3 13.45 0.11 -6.72
C PHE A 3 13.54 -1.29 -6.09
N PRO A 4 13.03 -1.48 -4.85
CA PRO A 4 12.83 -2.82 -4.31
C PRO A 4 11.84 -3.60 -5.17
N THR A 5 11.84 -4.93 -5.04
CA THR A 5 10.79 -5.75 -5.64
C THR A 5 9.51 -5.56 -4.85
N LEU A 6 8.47 -5.06 -5.51
CA LEU A 6 7.19 -4.74 -4.88
C LEU A 6 6.07 -5.61 -5.44
N LYS A 7 5.26 -6.19 -4.55
CA LYS A 7 4.00 -6.84 -4.88
C LYS A 7 2.88 -6.34 -3.98
N LEU A 8 1.88 -5.71 -4.56
CA LEU A 8 0.67 -5.28 -3.86
C LEU A 8 -0.41 -6.34 -4.06
N SER A 9 -0.82 -7.00 -2.97
CA SER A 9 -1.85 -8.04 -3.02
C SER A 9 -3.15 -7.54 -2.40
N TYR A 10 -4.24 -7.58 -3.16
CA TYR A 10 -5.57 -7.23 -2.67
C TYR A 10 -6.66 -7.89 -3.51
N PHE A 11 -7.93 -7.71 -3.15
CA PHE A 11 -9.04 -8.15 -4.00
C PHE A 11 -9.09 -7.36 -5.32
N ASP A 12 -9.80 -7.89 -6.31
CA ASP A 12 -10.08 -7.23 -7.59
C ASP A 12 -11.09 -6.07 -7.44
N LEU A 13 -10.66 -5.06 -6.70
CA LEU A 13 -11.38 -3.82 -6.40
C LEU A 13 -10.38 -2.75 -5.96
N ALA A 14 -10.79 -1.49 -6.07
CA ALA A 14 -10.00 -0.33 -5.64
C ALA A 14 -9.81 -0.32 -4.11
N ALA A 15 -10.85 0.15 -3.39
CA ALA A 15 -10.91 0.34 -1.94
C ALA A 15 -9.56 0.63 -1.26
N ARG A 16 -9.18 -0.16 -0.25
CA ARG A 16 -8.04 0.16 0.62
C ARG A 16 -6.67 0.07 -0.08
N ALA A 17 -6.54 -0.65 -1.19
CA ALA A 17 -5.26 -0.77 -1.91
C ALA A 17 -5.03 0.38 -2.93
N GLU A 18 -6.10 1.08 -3.32
CA GLU A 18 -6.06 1.99 -4.45
C GLU A 18 -5.10 3.16 -4.26
N LEU A 19 -5.05 3.72 -3.05
CA LEU A 19 -4.13 4.82 -2.75
C LEU A 19 -2.67 4.41 -2.98
N THR A 20 -2.30 3.17 -2.60
CA THR A 20 -0.96 2.63 -2.86
C THR A 20 -0.73 2.37 -4.36
N ARG A 21 -1.73 1.81 -5.08
CA ARG A 21 -1.64 1.61 -6.54
C ARG A 21 -1.37 2.91 -7.27
N LEU A 22 -2.14 3.95 -6.96
CA LEU A 22 -2.01 5.27 -7.58
C LEU A 22 -0.65 5.89 -7.27
N ALA A 23 -0.18 5.82 -6.02
CA ALA A 23 1.12 6.35 -5.64
C ALA A 23 2.26 5.67 -6.42
N LEU A 24 2.25 4.34 -6.55
CA LEU A 24 3.25 3.58 -7.31
C LEU A 24 3.18 3.91 -8.81
N TYR A 25 1.96 3.98 -9.37
CA TYR A 25 1.74 4.27 -10.78
C TYR A 25 2.19 5.69 -11.17
N ILE A 26 1.77 6.71 -10.40
CA ILE A 26 2.13 8.12 -10.64
C ILE A 26 3.65 8.30 -10.55
N ALA A 27 4.31 7.61 -9.61
CA ALA A 27 5.75 7.67 -9.43
C ALA A 27 6.55 6.86 -10.48
N GLY A 28 5.89 6.12 -11.37
CA GLY A 28 6.55 5.23 -12.34
C GLY A 28 7.32 4.09 -11.68
N ILE A 29 6.93 3.67 -10.48
CA ILE A 29 7.57 2.58 -9.74
C ILE A 29 6.98 1.24 -10.21
N PRO A 30 7.79 0.31 -10.75
CA PRO A 30 7.29 -1.00 -11.15
C PRO A 30 6.88 -1.83 -9.93
N PHE A 31 5.74 -2.49 -10.03
CA PHE A 31 5.22 -3.41 -9.01
C PHE A 31 4.31 -4.47 -9.65
N GLU A 32 4.15 -5.59 -8.97
CA GLU A 32 3.13 -6.60 -9.29
C GLU A 32 1.80 -6.23 -8.59
N ASP A 33 0.72 -6.06 -9.36
CA ASP A 33 -0.65 -5.88 -8.83
C ASP A 33 -1.35 -7.25 -8.76
N GLU A 34 -1.18 -7.95 -7.63
CA GLU A 34 -1.76 -9.27 -7.42
C GLU A 34 -3.22 -9.15 -6.95
N ARG A 35 -4.15 -9.62 -7.79
CA ARG A 35 -5.59 -9.58 -7.52
C ARG A 35 -6.10 -10.94 -7.06
N LEU A 36 -6.48 -11.01 -5.78
CA LEU A 36 -6.90 -12.24 -5.10
C LEU A 36 -8.40 -12.48 -5.22
N THR A 37 -8.79 -13.73 -5.43
CA THR A 37 -10.15 -14.17 -5.13
C THR A 37 -10.38 -14.29 -3.62
N ARG A 38 -11.64 -14.46 -3.20
CA ARG A 38 -11.97 -14.67 -1.78
C ARG A 38 -11.44 -16.00 -1.26
N GLU A 39 -11.40 -17.02 -2.10
CA GLU A 39 -10.89 -18.36 -1.80
C GLU A 39 -9.37 -18.33 -1.60
N GLU A 40 -8.64 -17.67 -2.51
CA GLU A 40 -7.20 -17.47 -2.38
C GLU A 40 -6.86 -16.67 -1.11
N PHE A 41 -7.61 -15.61 -0.84
CA PHE A 41 -7.46 -14.87 0.42
C PHE A 41 -7.72 -15.74 1.64
N ALA A 42 -8.78 -16.56 1.64
CA ALA A 42 -9.12 -17.42 2.77
C ALA A 42 -7.99 -18.41 3.11
N VAL A 43 -7.34 -18.98 2.08
CA VAL A 43 -6.19 -19.87 2.23
C VAL A 43 -4.97 -19.13 2.79
N ARG A 44 -4.69 -17.91 2.32
CA ARG A 44 -3.52 -17.11 2.74
C ARG A 44 -3.72 -16.41 4.09
N LYS A 45 -4.96 -16.07 4.46
CA LYS A 45 -5.30 -15.27 5.64
C LYS A 45 -4.56 -15.67 6.93
N PRO A 46 -4.35 -16.96 7.27
CA PRO A 46 -3.63 -17.34 8.47
C PRO A 46 -2.15 -16.92 8.49
N THR A 47 -1.54 -16.69 7.32
CA THR A 47 -0.12 -16.33 7.17
C THR A 47 0.10 -14.82 7.01
N LEU A 48 -0.95 -14.03 6.80
CA LEU A 48 -0.85 -12.59 6.58
C LEU A 48 -0.72 -11.84 7.91
N PRO A 49 0.06 -10.73 7.97
CA PRO A 49 0.06 -9.85 9.12
C PRO A 49 -1.37 -9.38 9.44
N PHE A 50 -1.75 -9.46 10.72
CA PHE A 50 -3.09 -9.14 11.21
C PHE A 50 -4.24 -9.91 10.55
N LYS A 51 -3.96 -10.95 9.75
CA LYS A 51 -4.94 -11.76 9.01
C LYS A 51 -5.84 -10.92 8.10
N GLN A 52 -5.26 -9.88 7.48
CA GLN A 52 -5.96 -8.87 6.70
C GLN A 52 -5.31 -8.66 5.33
N ALA A 53 -6.06 -8.03 4.43
CA ALA A 53 -5.59 -7.47 3.17
C ALA A 53 -6.06 -5.99 3.09
N PRO A 54 -5.37 -5.10 2.36
CA PRO A 54 -4.24 -5.37 1.46
C PRO A 54 -2.94 -5.71 2.18
N THR A 55 -2.00 -6.28 1.43
CA THR A 55 -0.60 -6.46 1.84
C THR A 55 0.35 -5.93 0.78
N LEU A 56 1.48 -5.38 1.21
CA LEU A 56 2.60 -5.00 0.33
C LEU A 56 3.78 -5.88 0.68
N THR A 57 4.24 -6.66 -0.29
CA THR A 57 5.49 -7.42 -0.19
C THR A 57 6.63 -6.55 -0.67
N ILE A 58 7.67 -6.39 0.14
CA ILE A 58 8.87 -5.62 -0.17
C ILE A 58 10.06 -6.57 -0.02
N ASP A 59 10.74 -6.87 -1.14
CA ASP A 59 11.91 -7.78 -1.18
C ASP A 59 11.67 -9.14 -0.46
N GLY A 60 10.45 -9.65 -0.57
CA GLY A 60 10.03 -10.94 0.00
C GLY A 60 9.40 -10.87 1.40
N GLU A 61 9.48 -9.73 2.09
CA GLU A 61 8.82 -9.53 3.40
C GLU A 61 7.42 -8.94 3.23
N VAL A 62 6.44 -9.47 3.96
CA VAL A 62 5.02 -9.11 3.82
C VAL A 62 4.59 -8.12 4.90
N PHE A 63 4.11 -6.95 4.49
CA PHE A 63 3.59 -5.90 5.36
C PHE A 63 2.09 -5.68 5.17
N ALA A 64 1.43 -5.13 6.20
CA ALA A 64 0.01 -4.76 6.19
C ALA A 64 -0.18 -3.28 6.55
N GLN A 65 -1.44 -2.82 6.54
CA GLN A 65 -1.91 -1.42 6.72
C GLN A 65 -1.79 -0.54 5.47
N SER A 66 -2.92 -0.33 4.78
CA SER A 66 -2.98 0.40 3.50
C SER A 66 -2.35 1.79 3.53
N HIS A 67 -2.61 2.56 4.59
CA HIS A 67 -2.08 3.93 4.67
C HIS A 67 -0.58 3.96 4.95
N ALA A 68 -0.04 2.96 5.65
CA ALA A 68 1.41 2.83 5.80
C ALA A 68 2.07 2.49 4.46
N MET A 69 1.45 1.61 3.66
CA MET A 69 1.91 1.29 2.31
C MET A 69 1.88 2.51 1.38
N ALA A 70 0.78 3.26 1.38
CA ALA A 70 0.66 4.49 0.59
C ALA A 70 1.73 5.51 0.96
N ARG A 71 1.99 5.70 2.26
CA ARG A 71 3.07 6.55 2.77
C ARG A 71 4.47 6.08 2.35
N TYR A 72 4.70 4.76 2.30
CA TYR A 72 5.95 4.19 1.84
C TYR A 72 6.14 4.40 0.33
N ALA A 73 5.14 4.06 -0.48
CA ALA A 73 5.13 4.30 -1.91
C ALA A 73 5.31 5.79 -2.25
N GLY A 74 4.63 6.67 -1.51
CA GLY A 74 4.77 8.11 -1.66
C GLY A 74 6.17 8.62 -1.34
N ARG A 75 6.83 8.09 -0.30
CA ARG A 75 8.23 8.43 -0.01
C ARG A 75 9.18 7.94 -1.11
N LEU A 76 9.01 6.72 -1.59
CA LEU A 76 9.81 6.17 -2.70
C LEU A 76 9.67 7.02 -3.98
N GLY A 77 8.46 7.48 -4.25
CA GLY A 77 8.11 8.23 -5.45
C GLY A 77 8.24 9.75 -5.36
N GLY A 78 8.68 10.29 -4.21
CA GLY A 78 8.74 11.75 -3.99
C GLY A 78 7.38 12.45 -3.89
N LEU A 79 6.30 11.69 -3.64
CA LEU A 79 4.92 12.18 -3.47
C LEU A 79 4.55 12.46 -2.01
N TYR A 80 5.42 12.09 -1.07
CA TYR A 80 5.23 12.35 0.36
C TYR A 80 6.37 13.24 0.87
N PRO A 81 6.07 14.40 1.49
CA PRO A 81 7.08 15.38 1.86
C PRO A 81 7.93 14.93 3.06
N SER A 82 9.17 15.44 3.14
CA SER A 82 10.06 15.23 4.28
C SER A 82 9.90 16.27 5.39
N ASP A 83 9.34 17.44 5.07
CA ASP A 83 9.00 18.45 6.08
C ASP A 83 7.92 17.90 7.03
N PRO A 84 8.14 17.94 8.37
CA PRO A 84 7.23 17.32 9.32
C PRO A 84 5.80 17.88 9.26
N LEU A 85 5.64 19.19 9.07
CA LEU A 85 4.30 19.80 9.05
C LEU A 85 3.56 19.50 7.74
N ALA A 86 4.27 19.52 6.62
CA ALA A 86 3.70 19.12 5.33
C ALA A 86 3.32 17.63 5.32
N ALA A 87 4.15 16.77 5.91
CA ALA A 87 3.88 15.34 6.08
C ALA A 87 2.64 15.10 6.95
N TYR A 88 2.55 15.84 8.07
CA TYR A 88 1.39 15.79 8.95
C TYR A 88 0.10 16.19 8.24
N ARG A 89 0.10 17.20 7.37
CA ARG A 89 -1.09 17.57 6.58
C ARG A 89 -1.55 16.46 5.65
N VAL A 90 -0.62 15.69 5.06
CA VAL A 90 -0.99 14.51 4.28
C VAL A 90 -1.64 13.46 5.17
N ASP A 91 -1.04 13.20 6.34
CA ASP A 91 -1.55 12.22 7.30
C ASP A 91 -2.90 12.61 7.88
N GLU A 92 -3.15 13.90 8.11
CA GLU A 92 -4.42 14.46 8.57
C GLU A 92 -5.56 14.18 7.58
N VAL A 93 -5.33 14.42 6.27
CA VAL A 93 -6.32 14.12 5.23
C VAL A 93 -6.57 12.62 5.11
N ILE A 94 -5.50 11.82 5.17
CA ILE A 94 -5.60 10.36 5.14
C ILE A 94 -6.43 9.85 6.33
N ALA A 95 -6.13 10.33 7.55
CA ALA A 95 -6.86 9.94 8.75
C ALA A 95 -8.32 10.38 8.70
N SER A 96 -8.59 11.62 8.26
CA SER A 96 -9.95 12.11 8.08
C SER A 96 -10.76 11.25 7.10
N SER A 97 -10.13 10.61 6.11
CA SER A 97 -10.83 9.72 5.18
C SER A 97 -11.24 8.38 5.79
N ASP A 98 -10.64 7.98 6.92
CA ASP A 98 -11.02 6.76 7.66
C ASP A 98 -12.16 6.99 8.63
N ASP A 99 -12.36 8.23 9.08
CA ASP A 99 -13.41 8.61 10.03
C ASP A 99 -14.79 8.80 9.36
N LEU A 100 -14.83 8.89 8.03
CA LEU A 100 -16.04 9.04 7.20
C LEU A 100 -16.65 7.68 6.80
#